data_AF-A0A519QCU6-F1
#
_entry.id   AF-A0A519QCU6-F1
#
_cell.length_a   1.000
_cell.length_b   1.000
_cell.length_c   1.000
_cell.angle_alpha   90.00
_cell.angle_beta   90.00
_cell.angle_gamma   90.00
#
_symmetry.space_group_name_H-M   'P 1'
#
loop_
_entity.id
_entity.type
_entity.pdbx_description
1 polymer ?
#
loop_
_entity_poly.entity_id
_entity_poly.type
_entity_poly.pdbx_seq_one_letter_code
_entity_poly.pdbx_strand_id
1 'polypeptide(L)' 'MSWLPKSPKARRRLWVVVAVAPILALAVGLSLWAMQDSVTFFYSPSEATVDKAPEGRNIRLGGLVEAGSVQKSG' A
#
# COMPACT_ATOMS: atom_id res chain seq x y z
N MET A 1 34.78 -11.68 18.66
CA MET A 1 34.50 -11.54 17.21
C MET A 1 34.44 -10.06 16.84
N SER A 2 35.43 -9.53 16.13
CA SER A 2 35.37 -8.14 15.64
C SER A 2 34.67 -8.13 14.28
N TRP A 3 33.39 -7.77 14.28
CA TRP A 3 32.53 -7.69 13.08
C TRP A 3 32.86 -6.50 12.16
N LEU A 4 33.71 -5.58 12.60
CA LEU A 4 34.13 -4.41 11.82
C LEU A 4 35.34 -4.73 10.92
N PRO A 5 35.33 -4.26 9.66
CA PRO A 5 36.44 -4.47 8.74
C PRO A 5 37.69 -3.75 9.25
N LYS A 6 38.81 -4.48 9.31
CA LYS A 6 40.11 -3.98 9.79
C LYS A 6 40.77 -2.98 8.83
N SER A 7 40.33 -2.94 7.57
CA SER A 7 40.85 -2.03 6.53
C SER A 7 40.21 -0.63 6.64
N PRO A 8 41.02 0.46 6.66
CA PRO A 8 40.49 1.83 6.74
C PRO A 8 39.64 2.21 5.52
N LYS A 9 39.96 1.69 4.33
CA LYS A 9 39.14 1.87 3.11
C LYS A 9 37.79 1.17 3.23
N ALA A 10 37.77 -0.06 3.73
CA ALA A 10 36.54 -0.83 3.91
C ALA A 10 35.64 -0.22 4.99
N ARG A 11 36.22 0.30 6.08
CA ARG A 11 35.48 1.01 7.13
C ARG A 11 34.82 2.29 6.60
N ARG A 12 35.52 3.05 5.75
CA ARG A 12 34.95 4.25 5.11
C ARG A 12 33.77 3.92 4.19
N ARG A 13 33.87 2.84 3.40
CA ARG A 13 32.76 2.35 2.56
C ARG A 13 31.58 1.87 3.40
N LEU A 14 31.84 1.18 4.50
CA LEU A 14 30.81 0.73 5.44
C LEU A 14 30.00 1.91 5.99
N TRP A 15 30.68 2.99 6.42
CA TRP A 15 30.01 4.20 6.91
C TRP A 15 29.09 4.84 5.87
N VAL A 16 29.51 4.87 4.60
CA VAL A 16 28.67 5.36 3.50
C VAL A 16 27.44 4.48 3.32
N VAL A 17 27.61 3.15 3.33
CA VAL A 17 26.49 2.21 3.19
C VAL A 17 25.52 2.34 4.37
N VAL A 18 26.02 2.43 5.60
CA VAL A 18 25.19 2.60 6.80
C VAL A 18 24.42 3.92 6.78
N ALA A 19 24.99 4.99 6.21
CA ALA A 19 24.29 6.26 6.07
C ALA A 19 23.20 6.22 4.99
N VAL A 20 23.43 5.52 3.87
CA VAL A 20 22.50 5.47 2.73
C VAL A 20 21.40 4.40 2.90
N ALA A 21 21.72 3.27 3.53
CA ALA A 21 20.80 2.16 3.74
C ALA A 21 19.44 2.55 4.39
N PRO A 22 19.37 3.34 5.48
CA PRO A 22 18.09 3.70 6.09
C PRO A 22 17.23 4.58 5.18
N ILE A 23 17.86 5.45 4.37
CA ILE A 23 17.15 6.29 3.41
C ILE A 23 16.47 5.43 2.34
N LEU A 24 17.20 4.46 1.79
CA LEU A 24 16.65 3.51 0.81
C LEU A 24 15.56 2.63 1.43
N ALA A 25 15.78 2.13 2.65
CA ALA A 25 14.80 1.32 3.36
C ALA A 25 13.50 2.09 3.61
N LEU A 26 13.58 3.36 4.01
CA LEU A 26 12.42 4.23 4.19
C LEU A 26 11.71 4.50 2.87
N ALA A 27 12.44 4.81 1.80
CA ALA A 27 11.84 5.07 0.49
C ALA A 27 11.04 3.85 -0.01
N VAL A 28 11.64 2.65 0.06
CA VAL A 28 10.98 1.40 -0.32
C VAL A 28 9.80 1.10 0.59
N GLY A 29 9.95 1.25 1.91
CA GLY A 29 8.88 1.01 2.88
C GLY A 29 7.68 1.90 2.67
N LEU A 30 7.90 3.20 2.45
CA LEU A 30 6.83 4.16 2.14
C LEU A 30 6.16 3.86 0.81
N SER A 31 6.92 3.45 -0.20
CA SER A 31 6.37 3.09 -1.52
C SER A 31 5.44 1.88 -1.42
N LEU A 32 5.86 0.83 -0.70
CA LEU A 32 5.04 -0.36 -0.46
C LEU A 32 3.80 -0.03 0.37
N TRP A 33 3.95 0.82 1.40
CA TRP A 33 2.83 1.25 2.23
C TRP A 33 1.78 2.04 1.43
N ALA A 34 2.21 2.98 0.58
CA ALA A 34 1.29 3.74 -0.29
C ALA A 34 0.59 2.85 -1.33
N MET A 35 1.26 1.80 -1.81
CA MET A 35 0.69 0.88 -2.79
C MET A 35 -0.41 -0.01 -2.19
N GLN A 36 -0.33 -0.31 -0.88
CA GLN A 36 -1.37 -1.08 -0.16
C GLN A 36 -2.74 -0.39 -0.22
N ASP A 37 -2.77 0.94 -0.17
CA ASP A 37 -4.00 1.76 -0.19
C ASP A 37 -4.50 2.04 -1.63
N SER A 38 -3.65 1.77 -2.64
CA SER A 38 -3.93 2.00 -4.06
C SER A 38 -4.68 0.84 -4.74
N VAL A 39 -4.97 -0.23 -4.01
CA VAL A 39 -5.77 -1.34 -4.53
C VAL A 39 -7.20 -0.83 -4.70
N THR A 40 -7.57 -0.54 -5.94
CA THR A 40 -8.90 -0.07 -6.33
C THR A 40 -9.95 -0.98 -5.70
N PHE A 41 -10.66 -0.45 -4.69
CA PHE A 41 -11.63 -1.21 -3.92
C PHE A 41 -12.82 -1.57 -4.82
N PHE A 42 -12.76 -2.78 -5.39
CA PHE A 42 -13.95 -3.47 -5.89
C PHE A 42 -14.70 -3.97 -4.66
N TYR A 43 -15.68 -3.21 -4.20
CA TYR A 43 -16.56 -3.68 -3.13
C TYR A 43 -17.63 -4.58 -3.75
N SER A 44 -17.80 -5.77 -3.17
CA SER A 44 -18.99 -6.58 -3.44
C SER A 44 -20.22 -5.94 -2.77
N PRO A 45 -21.46 -6.17 -3.26
CA PRO A 45 -22.66 -5.58 -2.68
C PRO A 45 -22.86 -5.94 -1.21
N SER A 46 -22.41 -7.14 -0.80
CA SER A 46 -22.45 -7.60 0.59
C SER A 46 -21.38 -6.95 1.49
N GLU A 47 -20.36 -6.33 0.92
CA GLU A 47 -19.26 -5.67 1.65
C GLU A 47 -19.38 -4.14 1.67
N ALA A 48 -20.37 -3.58 0.98
CA ALA A 48 -20.69 -2.15 1.02
C ALA A 48 -21.38 -1.79 2.36
N THR A 49 -20.65 -1.88 3.47
CA THR A 49 -21.05 -1.39 4.78
C THR A 49 -20.50 0.02 5.02
N VAL A 50 -21.13 0.78 5.92
CA VAL A 50 -20.74 2.16 6.27
C VAL A 50 -19.26 2.28 6.65
N ASP A 51 -18.71 1.24 7.29
CA ASP A 51 -17.29 1.21 7.70
C ASP A 51 -16.32 1.01 6.53
N LYS A 52 -16.74 0.27 5.49
CA LYS A 52 -15.90 -0.07 4.34
C LYS A 52 -16.01 0.95 3.21
N ALA A 53 -17.17 1.59 3.07
CA ALA A 53 -17.48 2.57 2.04
C ALA A 53 -17.91 3.90 2.67
N PRO A 54 -16.96 4.71 3.20
CA PRO A 54 -17.29 5.98 3.83
C PRO A 54 -17.94 6.94 2.83
N GLU A 55 -18.90 7.72 3.34
CA GLU A 55 -19.64 8.72 2.57
C GLU A 55 -18.68 9.75 1.95
N GLY A 56 -18.85 10.07 0.67
CA GLY A 56 -18.04 11.07 -0.04
C GLY A 56 -16.82 10.52 -0.80
N ARG A 57 -16.57 9.20 -0.82
CA ARG A 57 -15.52 8.59 -1.66
C ARG A 57 -16.12 7.96 -2.93
N ASN A 58 -15.49 8.20 -4.08
CA ASN A 58 -15.83 7.49 -5.31
C ASN A 58 -15.42 6.02 -5.19
N ILE A 59 -16.40 5.12 -5.14
CA ILE A 59 -16.18 3.68 -5.04
C ILE A 59 -16.70 2.96 -6.28
N ARG A 60 -16.07 1.83 -6.63
CA ARG A 60 -16.55 0.94 -7.69
C ARG A 60 -17.21 -0.27 -7.05
N LEU A 61 -18.52 -0.35 -7.20
CA LEU A 61 -19.34 -1.47 -6.72
C LEU A 61 -19.62 -2.40 -7.91
N GLY A 62 -19.35 -3.69 -7.72
CA GLY A 62 -19.56 -4.71 -8.76
C GLY A 62 -20.18 -5.96 -8.15
N GLY A 63 -21.22 -6.50 -8.79
CA GLY A 63 -21.92 -7.69 -8.30
C GLY A 63 -23.10 -8.08 -9.19
N LEU A 64 -23.76 -9.17 -8.80
CA LEU A 64 -24.93 -9.68 -9.52
C LEU A 64 -26.16 -8.83 -9.17
N VAL A 65 -26.91 -8.46 -10.19
CA VAL A 65 -28.19 -7.76 -10.03
C VAL A 65 -29.28 -8.80 -9.85
N GLU A 66 -30.06 -8.68 -8.77
CA GLU A 66 -31.18 -9.59 -8.51
C GLU A 66 -32.27 -9.44 -9.58
N ALA A 67 -32.88 -10.55 -10.00
CA ALA A 67 -33.95 -10.53 -10.97
C ALA A 67 -35.14 -9.70 -10.47
N GLY A 68 -35.58 -8.72 -11.27
CA GLY A 68 -36.70 -7.82 -10.91
C GLY A 68 -36.33 -6.62 -10.03
N SER A 69 -35.06 -6.49 -9.60
CA SER A 69 -34.60 -5.36 -8.77
C SER A 69 -34.41 -4.04 -9.54
N VAL A 70 -34.33 -4.10 -10.87
CA VAL A 70 -34.11 -2.90 -11.70
C VAL A 70 -35.42 -2.17 -11.94
N GLN A 71 -35.61 -1.04 -11.26
CA GLN A 71 -36.67 -0.09 -11.57
C GLN A 71 -36.10 1.08 -12.38
N LYS A 72 -36.50 1.16 -13.65
CA LYS A 72 -36.25 2.36 -14.46
C LYS A 72 -37.38 3.35 -14.19
N SER A 73 -37.07 4.45 -13.52
CA SER A 73 -37.94 5.62 -13.51
C SER A 73 -37.77 6.30 -14.88
N GLY A 74 -38.76 6.11 -15.75
CA GLY A 74 -38.90 6.86 -16.99
C GLY A 74 -39.62 8.19 -16.72
#